data_AF-A0A8K0LV54-F1
#
_entry.id   AF-A0A8K0LV54-F1
#
_cell.length_a   1.000
_cell.length_b   1.000
_cell.length_c   1.000
_cell.angle_alpha   90.00
_cell.angle_beta   90.00
_cell.angle_gamma   90.00
#
_symmetry.space_group_name_H-M   'P 1'
#
loop_
_entity.id
_entity.type
_entity.pdbx_description
1 polymer ?
#
loop_
_entity_poly.entity_id
_entity_poly.type
_entity_poly.pdbx_seq_one_letter_code
_entity_poly.pdbx_strand_id
1 'polypeptide(L)'
;GPFWVETTINHILLLQGLLSGGILAFALGQKRWRVNYGADPNRETKTKLAVPFRAKDNPTPRSEFSHPDVVIILTCLSYYGGGLNNEALFSIFSLLVRSDNSAQEYQAWVKIAPTLPQAFKHLQGINLRDSVQYITEVFLCLRYSKAAIDYYICRMVFAKESKEFPYKLSASGWDLGKKKSDPMTGFSRTNDSRYILPLGIK
;
A
#
# COMPACT_ATOMS: atom_id res chain seq x y z
N GLY A 1 -22.52 9.92 -26.21
CA GLY A 1 -23.10 9.38 -24.96
C GLY A 1 -22.94 10.42 -23.86
N PRO A 2 -23.80 10.46 -22.84
CA PRO A 2 -23.70 11.47 -21.79
C PRO A 2 -22.41 11.24 -21.00
N PHE A 3 -21.54 12.26 -20.99
CA PHE A 3 -20.25 12.25 -20.31
C PHE A 3 -20.38 12.07 -18.78
N TRP A 4 -21.53 12.46 -18.24
CA TRP A 4 -21.88 12.44 -16.81
C TRP A 4 -22.57 11.13 -16.41
N VAL A 5 -21.80 10.05 -16.34
CA VAL A 5 -22.22 8.81 -15.68
C VAL A 5 -21.75 8.86 -14.22
N GLU A 6 -22.49 8.23 -13.29
CA GLU A 6 -22.17 8.18 -11.85
C GLU A 6 -20.71 7.79 -11.57
N THR A 7 -20.18 6.83 -12.34
CA THR A 7 -18.77 6.45 -12.28
C THR A 7 -17.86 7.63 -12.60
N THR A 8 -18.10 8.38 -13.68
CA THR A 8 -17.27 9.52 -14.08
C THR A 8 -17.31 10.64 -13.04
N ILE A 9 -18.49 10.88 -12.45
CA ILE A 9 -18.69 11.91 -11.41
C ILE A 9 -17.80 11.60 -10.19
N ASN A 10 -17.81 10.36 -9.69
CA ASN A 10 -17.00 9.99 -8.54
C ASN A 10 -15.50 10.16 -8.78
N HIS A 11 -15.00 9.82 -9.98
CA HIS A 11 -13.59 10.04 -10.33
C HIS A 11 -13.25 11.53 -10.40
N ILE A 12 -14.14 12.36 -10.95
CA ILE A 12 -13.93 13.82 -11.03
C ILE A 12 -13.90 14.42 -9.63
N LEU A 13 -14.84 14.05 -8.75
CA LEU A 13 -14.88 14.53 -7.36
C LEU A 13 -13.64 14.11 -6.59
N LEU A 14 -13.15 12.88 -6.79
CA LEU A 14 -11.90 12.42 -6.19
C LEU A 14 -10.72 13.26 -6.67
N LEU A 15 -10.58 13.47 -7.98
CA LEU A 15 -9.52 14.31 -8.55
C LEU A 15 -9.61 15.75 -8.04
N GLN A 16 -10.81 16.31 -7.95
CA GLN A 16 -11.04 17.62 -7.38
C GLN A 16 -10.57 17.68 -5.94
N GLY A 17 -10.90 16.70 -5.10
CA GLY A 17 -10.43 16.62 -3.72
C GLY A 17 -8.90 16.51 -3.63
N LEU A 18 -8.29 15.66 -4.45
CA LEU A 18 -6.83 15.46 -4.49
C LEU A 18 -6.06 16.70 -4.96
N LEU A 19 -6.63 17.48 -5.88
CA LEU A 19 -6.04 18.73 -6.38
C LEU A 19 -6.29 19.90 -5.42
N SER A 20 -7.54 20.14 -5.04
CA SER A 20 -7.93 21.27 -4.17
C SER A 20 -7.39 21.12 -2.75
N GLY A 21 -7.32 19.89 -2.23
CA GLY A 21 -6.67 19.57 -0.95
C GLY A 21 -5.14 19.62 -1.01
N GLY A 22 -4.54 19.91 -2.17
CA GLY A 22 -3.10 20.02 -2.34
C GLY A 22 -2.33 18.70 -2.19
N ILE A 23 -3.03 17.56 -2.13
CA ILE A 23 -2.46 16.24 -1.86
C ILE A 23 -1.52 15.84 -3.00
N LEU A 24 -1.95 16.01 -4.26
CA LEU A 24 -1.10 15.73 -5.42
C LEU A 24 0.10 16.68 -5.51
N ALA A 25 -0.11 17.97 -5.24
CA ALA A 25 0.97 18.95 -5.23
C ALA A 25 2.02 18.63 -4.16
N PHE A 26 1.58 18.21 -2.98
CA PHE A 26 2.45 17.75 -1.91
C PHE A 26 3.21 16.47 -2.29
N ALA A 27 2.50 15.42 -2.75
CA ALA A 27 3.10 14.13 -3.04
C ALA A 27 4.05 14.16 -4.24
N LEU A 28 3.71 14.90 -5.31
CA LEU A 28 4.51 14.96 -6.54
C LEU A 28 5.53 16.10 -6.54
N GLY A 29 5.22 17.24 -5.92
CA GLY A 29 6.08 18.42 -5.93
C GLY A 29 7.05 18.48 -4.75
N GLN A 30 6.62 18.07 -3.55
CA GLN A 30 7.42 18.25 -2.33
C GLN A 30 8.09 16.97 -1.83
N LYS A 31 7.68 15.80 -2.32
CA LYS A 31 8.23 14.51 -1.87
C LYS A 31 9.06 13.85 -2.96
N ARG A 32 10.28 13.49 -2.61
CA ARG A 32 11.21 12.75 -3.46
C ARG A 32 11.29 11.30 -3.02
N TRP A 33 11.04 10.38 -3.96
CA TRP A 33 11.17 8.95 -3.72
C TRP A 33 12.61 8.60 -3.29
N ARG A 34 12.73 7.67 -2.36
CA ARG A 34 13.98 7.24 -1.69
C ARG A 34 14.69 8.32 -0.87
N VAL A 35 14.20 9.55 -0.82
CA VAL A 35 14.77 10.62 0.02
C VAL A 35 13.81 10.99 1.14
N ASN A 36 12.53 11.18 0.81
CA ASN A 36 11.50 11.53 1.78
C ASN A 36 10.57 10.37 2.11
N TYR A 37 10.48 9.36 1.23
CA TYR A 37 9.60 8.22 1.40
C TYR A 37 10.04 7.01 0.56
N GLY A 38 9.52 5.83 0.91
CA GLY A 38 9.69 4.60 0.16
C GLY A 38 9.09 3.40 0.89
N ALA A 39 9.08 2.24 0.26
CA ALA A 39 8.80 0.97 0.94
C ALA A 39 10.06 0.50 1.68
N ASP A 40 9.89 -0.11 2.86
CA ASP A 40 10.98 -0.67 3.65
C ASP A 40 10.64 -2.09 4.14
N PRO A 41 11.11 -3.15 3.45
CA PRO A 41 10.86 -4.53 3.86
C PRO A 41 11.64 -4.93 5.12
N ASN A 42 12.70 -4.19 5.48
CA ASN A 42 13.61 -4.52 6.59
C ASN A 42 13.25 -3.77 7.89
N ARG A 43 12.16 -3.00 7.88
CA ARG A 43 11.67 -2.25 9.04
C ARG A 43 11.31 -3.18 10.20
N GLU A 44 11.62 -2.78 11.42
CA GLU A 44 11.21 -3.49 12.66
C GLU A 44 9.70 -3.76 12.66
N THR A 45 8.90 -2.71 12.44
CA THR A 45 7.46 -2.80 12.25
C THR A 45 7.16 -2.99 10.77
N LYS A 46 7.02 -4.27 10.38
CA LYS A 46 6.73 -4.70 9.02
C LYS A 46 5.47 -4.03 8.48
N THR A 47 5.62 -3.23 7.45
CA THR A 47 4.52 -2.70 6.65
C THR A 47 4.91 -2.71 5.17
N LYS A 48 3.91 -2.86 4.30
CA LYS A 48 4.09 -2.76 2.85
C LYS A 48 3.74 -1.38 2.30
N LEU A 49 3.28 -0.47 3.17
CA LEU A 49 2.96 0.92 2.83
C LEU A 49 4.24 1.76 2.73
N ALA A 50 4.16 2.88 2.02
CA ALA A 50 5.24 3.85 2.01
C ALA A 50 5.42 4.46 3.40
N VAL A 51 6.67 4.50 3.86
CA VAL A 51 7.06 5.10 5.14
C VAL A 51 7.92 6.35 4.91
N PRO A 52 7.97 7.28 5.88
CA PRO A 52 8.83 8.46 5.80
C PRO A 52 10.31 8.08 5.90
N PHE A 53 11.16 8.79 5.15
CA PHE A 53 12.62 8.64 5.20
C PHE A 53 13.25 9.87 5.86
N ARG A 54 14.31 9.67 6.64
CA ARG A 54 15.09 10.75 7.27
C ARG A 54 16.15 11.31 6.33
N ALA A 55 16.68 10.44 5.48
CA ALA A 55 17.69 10.75 4.48
C ALA A 55 17.54 9.79 3.30
N LYS A 56 18.41 9.94 2.30
CA LYS A 56 18.45 9.04 1.16
C LYS A 56 18.61 7.58 1.63
N ASP A 57 17.68 6.74 1.22
CA ASP A 57 17.63 5.30 1.53
C ASP A 57 17.64 4.96 3.03
N ASN A 58 17.24 5.93 3.86
CA ASN A 58 17.24 5.77 5.31
C ASN A 58 15.82 5.96 5.87
N PRO A 59 15.02 4.88 5.95
CA PRO A 59 13.67 4.93 6.46
C PRO A 59 13.62 5.28 7.95
N THR A 60 12.52 5.91 8.37
CA THR A 60 12.24 6.11 9.78
C THR A 60 11.82 4.77 10.43
N PRO A 61 12.40 4.39 11.59
CA PRO A 61 12.12 3.08 12.19
C PRO A 61 10.65 2.86 12.55
N ARG A 62 9.96 3.93 12.99
CA ARG A 62 8.60 3.85 13.57
C ARG A 62 7.62 4.91 13.09
N SER A 63 8.05 5.86 12.24
CA SER A 63 7.15 6.91 11.77
C SER A 63 6.32 6.42 10.60
N GLU A 64 5.11 6.98 10.49
CA GLU A 64 4.11 6.68 9.46
C GLU A 64 3.47 8.00 9.04
N PHE A 65 2.95 8.08 7.81
CA PHE A 65 2.20 9.26 7.37
C PHE A 65 0.79 9.24 7.96
N SER A 66 0.31 10.39 8.43
CA SER A 66 -0.99 10.49 9.09
C SER A 66 -2.17 10.63 8.13
N HIS A 67 -1.94 11.15 6.91
CA HIS A 67 -3.00 11.39 5.94
C HIS A 67 -3.16 10.17 5.01
N PRO A 68 -4.32 9.51 4.97
CA PRO A 68 -4.50 8.26 4.22
C PRO A 68 -4.25 8.44 2.72
N ASP A 69 -4.78 9.49 2.10
CA ASP A 69 -4.56 9.74 0.67
C ASP A 69 -3.08 9.95 0.31
N VAL A 70 -2.32 10.62 1.18
CA VAL A 70 -0.87 10.77 1.02
C VAL A 70 -0.20 9.40 1.10
N VAL A 71 -0.57 8.55 2.07
CA VAL A 71 -0.04 7.18 2.19
C VAL A 71 -0.31 6.39 0.92
N ILE A 72 -1.56 6.42 0.41
CA ILE A 72 -1.97 5.70 -0.79
C ILE A 72 -1.11 6.13 -1.99
N ILE A 73 -1.03 7.44 -2.25
CA ILE A 73 -0.29 7.97 -3.40
C ILE A 73 1.20 7.65 -3.29
N LEU A 74 1.84 7.91 -2.13
CA LEU A 74 3.26 7.63 -1.95
C LEU A 74 3.56 6.13 -2.03
N THR A 75 2.63 5.27 -1.60
CA THR A 75 2.74 3.81 -1.76
C THR A 75 2.72 3.45 -3.24
N CYS A 76 1.72 3.92 -4.00
CA CYS A 76 1.66 3.72 -5.45
C CYS A 76 2.95 4.17 -6.15
N LEU A 77 3.41 5.40 -5.88
CA LEU A 77 4.65 5.93 -6.47
C LEU A 77 5.89 5.10 -6.10
N SER A 78 5.96 4.60 -4.87
CA SER A 78 7.09 3.76 -4.43
C SER A 78 7.20 2.47 -5.22
N TYR A 79 6.07 1.81 -5.50
CA TYR A 79 6.03 0.58 -6.28
C TYR A 79 6.13 0.83 -7.78
N TYR A 80 5.55 1.91 -8.30
CA TYR A 80 5.73 2.29 -9.72
C TYR A 80 7.20 2.62 -10.03
N GLY A 81 7.90 3.30 -9.11
CA GLY A 81 9.32 3.61 -9.27
C GLY A 81 10.25 2.44 -8.96
N GLY A 82 9.96 1.64 -7.94
CA GLY A 82 10.82 0.54 -7.48
C GLY A 82 10.60 -0.81 -8.19
N GLY A 83 9.43 -0.97 -8.79
CA GLY A 83 8.95 -2.24 -9.34
C GLY A 83 8.70 -3.29 -8.26
N LEU A 84 8.29 -4.48 -8.70
CA LEU A 84 8.10 -5.64 -7.82
C LEU A 84 9.40 -6.47 -7.71
N ASN A 85 9.66 -7.00 -6.52
CA ASN A 85 10.69 -8.02 -6.35
C ASN A 85 10.16 -9.41 -6.75
N ASN A 86 11.06 -10.38 -6.87
CA ASN A 86 10.71 -11.73 -7.31
C ASN A 86 9.69 -12.40 -6.36
N GLU A 87 9.78 -12.16 -5.05
CA GLU A 87 8.82 -12.69 -4.07
C GLU A 87 7.41 -12.11 -4.25
N ALA A 88 7.32 -10.80 -4.50
CA ALA A 88 6.05 -10.12 -4.76
C ALA A 88 5.41 -10.63 -6.06
N LEU A 89 6.21 -10.77 -7.12
CA LEU A 89 5.75 -11.35 -8.38
C LEU A 89 5.27 -12.79 -8.18
N PHE A 90 6.06 -13.63 -7.52
CA PHE A 90 5.67 -15.00 -7.22
C PHE A 90 4.36 -15.09 -6.44
N SER A 91 4.17 -14.20 -5.46
CA SER A 91 2.95 -14.12 -4.67
C SER A 91 1.72 -13.78 -5.53
N ILE A 92 1.84 -12.81 -6.44
CA ILE A 92 0.71 -12.46 -7.32
C ILE A 92 0.46 -13.49 -8.40
N PHE A 93 1.47 -14.21 -8.89
CA PHE A 93 1.27 -15.34 -9.80
C PHE A 93 0.53 -16.49 -9.11
N SER A 94 0.89 -16.78 -7.85
CA SER A 94 0.19 -17.78 -7.04
C SER A 94 -1.29 -17.40 -6.82
N LEU A 95 -1.59 -16.11 -6.68
CA LEU A 95 -2.96 -15.60 -6.61
C LEU A 95 -3.67 -15.62 -7.97
N LEU A 96 -2.95 -15.28 -9.04
CA LEU A 96 -3.48 -15.20 -10.40
C LEU A 96 -3.98 -16.54 -10.89
N VAL A 97 -3.22 -17.63 -10.68
CA VAL A 97 -3.60 -18.99 -11.11
C VAL A 97 -4.89 -19.47 -10.43
N ARG A 98 -5.20 -18.93 -9.26
CA ARG A 98 -6.43 -19.26 -8.51
C ARG A 98 -7.61 -18.36 -8.86
N SER A 99 -7.41 -17.36 -9.72
CA SER A 99 -8.41 -16.37 -10.08
C SER A 99 -9.18 -16.81 -11.33
N ASP A 100 -10.49 -16.59 -11.34
CA ASP A 100 -11.35 -16.99 -12.47
C ASP A 100 -10.99 -16.25 -13.78
N ASN A 101 -10.57 -14.98 -13.67
CA ASN A 101 -10.18 -14.14 -14.81
C ASN A 101 -8.66 -14.11 -15.07
N SER A 102 -7.94 -15.19 -14.72
CA SER A 102 -6.47 -15.26 -14.76
C SER A 102 -5.86 -14.89 -16.12
N ALA A 103 -6.46 -15.35 -17.23
CA ALA A 103 -5.96 -15.07 -18.58
C ALA A 103 -6.06 -13.57 -18.93
N GLN A 104 -7.19 -12.93 -18.61
CA GLN A 104 -7.42 -11.52 -18.93
C GLN A 104 -6.50 -10.60 -18.12
N GLU A 105 -6.37 -10.88 -16.82
CA GLU A 105 -5.45 -10.17 -15.92
C GLU A 105 -3.99 -10.30 -16.42
N TYR A 106 -3.58 -11.52 -16.80
CA TYR A 106 -2.25 -11.75 -17.35
C TYR A 106 -1.99 -10.97 -18.65
N GLN A 107 -2.97 -10.93 -19.56
CA GLN A 107 -2.85 -10.14 -20.79
C GLN A 107 -2.64 -8.65 -20.48
N ALA A 108 -3.30 -8.11 -19.45
CA ALA A 108 -3.07 -6.73 -19.02
C ALA A 108 -1.63 -6.52 -18.53
N TRP A 109 -1.04 -7.52 -17.86
CA TRP A 109 0.33 -7.45 -17.36
C TRP A 109 1.36 -7.43 -18.50
N VAL A 110 1.12 -8.22 -19.55
CA VAL A 110 2.04 -8.38 -20.68
C VAL A 110 1.89 -7.30 -21.76
N LYS A 111 0.76 -6.58 -21.80
CA LYS A 111 0.45 -5.57 -22.83
C LYS A 111 1.57 -4.56 -23.09
N ILE A 112 2.31 -4.18 -22.05
CA ILE A 112 3.41 -3.19 -22.09
C ILE A 112 4.80 -3.83 -21.95
N ALA A 113 4.91 -5.15 -22.10
CA ALA A 113 6.16 -5.91 -22.00
C ALA A 113 6.63 -6.37 -23.39
N PRO A 114 7.25 -5.49 -24.21
CA PRO A 114 7.64 -5.81 -25.59
C PRO A 114 8.77 -6.84 -25.66
N THR A 115 9.61 -6.91 -24.62
CA THR A 115 10.76 -7.83 -24.52
C THR A 115 10.36 -9.25 -24.14
N LEU A 116 9.09 -9.49 -23.79
CA LEU A 116 8.64 -10.81 -23.37
C LEU A 116 8.53 -11.75 -24.58
N PRO A 117 9.20 -12.93 -24.56
CA PRO A 117 9.08 -13.92 -25.64
C PRO A 117 7.64 -14.31 -25.91
N GLN A 118 7.31 -14.59 -27.17
CA GLN A 118 5.94 -14.91 -27.60
C GLN A 118 5.35 -16.11 -26.84
N ALA A 119 6.18 -17.10 -26.50
CA ALA A 119 5.78 -18.26 -25.72
C ALA A 119 5.21 -17.89 -24.34
N PHE A 120 5.71 -16.83 -23.71
CA PHE A 120 5.27 -16.38 -22.40
C PHE A 120 4.18 -15.31 -22.45
N LYS A 121 3.70 -14.89 -23.62
CA LYS A 121 2.60 -13.91 -23.67
C LYS A 121 1.25 -14.47 -23.24
N HIS A 122 1.13 -15.79 -23.16
CA HIS A 122 -0.07 -16.47 -22.67
C HIS A 122 0.25 -17.22 -21.38
N LEU A 123 -0.70 -17.20 -20.45
CA LEU A 123 -0.54 -17.81 -19.13
C LEU A 123 -0.24 -19.31 -19.21
N GLN A 124 -0.75 -20.00 -20.23
CA GLN A 124 -0.51 -21.43 -20.48
C GLN A 124 0.95 -21.76 -20.80
N GLY A 125 1.70 -20.81 -21.36
CA GLY A 125 3.12 -20.98 -21.65
C GLY A 125 4.03 -20.75 -20.43
N ILE A 126 3.46 -20.34 -19.29
CA ILE A 126 4.20 -20.14 -18.05
C ILE A 126 4.21 -21.44 -17.25
N ASN A 127 5.40 -21.98 -17.06
CA ASN A 127 5.62 -23.05 -16.10
C ASN A 127 6.11 -22.48 -14.76
N LEU A 128 5.22 -22.36 -13.78
CA LEU A 128 5.57 -21.88 -12.43
C LEU A 128 6.45 -22.86 -11.62
N ARG A 129 6.67 -24.08 -12.11
CA ARG A 129 7.53 -25.07 -11.44
C ARG A 129 9.00 -24.90 -11.78
N ASP A 130 9.32 -24.30 -12.91
CA ASP A 130 10.70 -23.97 -13.28
C ASP A 130 11.03 -22.55 -12.83
N SER A 131 11.50 -22.45 -11.59
CA SER A 131 11.79 -21.16 -10.97
C SER A 131 12.92 -20.40 -11.67
N VAL A 132 13.90 -21.09 -12.27
CA VAL A 132 15.10 -20.42 -12.77
C VAL A 132 14.78 -19.68 -14.08
N GLN A 133 14.22 -20.38 -15.06
CA GLN A 133 13.89 -19.81 -16.36
C GLN A 133 12.84 -18.69 -16.25
N TYR A 134 11.82 -18.92 -15.43
CA TYR A 134 10.71 -18.00 -15.28
C TYR A 134 11.09 -16.71 -14.52
N ILE A 135 11.99 -16.80 -13.54
CA ILE A 135 12.52 -15.61 -12.84
C ILE A 135 13.40 -14.78 -13.76
N THR A 136 14.20 -15.39 -14.63
CA THR A 136 15.11 -14.64 -15.50
C THR A 136 14.40 -13.99 -16.68
N GLU A 137 13.41 -14.66 -17.27
CA GLU A 137 12.80 -14.21 -18.52
C GLU A 137 11.47 -13.46 -18.32
N VAL A 138 10.64 -13.88 -17.37
CA VAL A 138 9.29 -13.32 -17.16
C VAL A 138 9.27 -12.30 -16.02
N PHE A 139 9.77 -12.71 -14.85
CA PHE A 139 10.54 -11.87 -13.92
C PHE A 139 10.75 -10.40 -14.30
N LEU A 140 11.83 -10.26 -15.06
CA LEU A 140 12.44 -9.01 -15.45
C LEU A 140 11.50 -8.15 -16.29
N CYS A 141 10.72 -8.77 -17.18
CA CYS A 141 9.79 -8.08 -18.07
C CYS A 141 8.56 -7.54 -17.35
N LEU A 142 8.11 -8.20 -16.28
CA LEU A 142 6.89 -7.84 -15.56
C LEU A 142 7.14 -6.99 -14.31
N ARG A 143 8.39 -6.86 -13.86
CA ARG A 143 8.78 -6.08 -12.69
C ARG A 143 8.21 -4.66 -12.65
N TYR A 144 8.18 -4.00 -13.81
CA TYR A 144 7.67 -2.62 -13.95
C TYR A 144 6.33 -2.54 -14.69
N SER A 145 5.66 -3.68 -14.89
CA SER A 145 4.33 -3.68 -15.49
C SER A 145 3.34 -3.02 -14.53
N LYS A 146 2.77 -1.88 -14.94
CA LYS A 146 1.81 -1.13 -14.13
C LYS A 146 0.64 -2.01 -13.69
N ALA A 147 0.10 -2.84 -14.58
CA ALA A 147 -1.03 -3.72 -14.25
C ALA A 147 -0.65 -4.80 -13.22
N ALA A 148 0.55 -5.37 -13.31
CA ALA A 148 1.05 -6.32 -12.30
C ALA A 148 1.28 -5.62 -10.95
N ILE A 149 1.82 -4.40 -10.96
CA ILE A 149 2.00 -3.57 -9.76
C ILE A 149 0.65 -3.23 -9.14
N ASP A 150 -0.32 -2.76 -9.91
CA ASP A 150 -1.67 -2.43 -9.44
C ASP A 150 -2.32 -3.65 -8.78
N TYR A 151 -2.20 -4.82 -9.42
CA TYR A 151 -2.72 -6.07 -8.89
C TYR A 151 -2.06 -6.44 -7.54
N TYR A 152 -0.73 -6.30 -7.43
CA TYR A 152 -0.01 -6.51 -6.18
C TYR A 152 -0.47 -5.56 -5.08
N ILE A 153 -0.49 -4.25 -5.36
CA ILE A 153 -0.81 -3.25 -4.34
C ILE A 153 -2.25 -3.42 -3.86
N CYS A 154 -3.21 -3.59 -4.77
CA CYS A 154 -4.62 -3.73 -4.39
C CYS A 154 -4.86 -4.98 -3.55
N ARG A 155 -4.34 -6.15 -3.98
CA ARG A 155 -4.67 -7.43 -3.35
C ARG A 155 -3.76 -7.81 -2.17
N MET A 156 -2.54 -7.28 -2.09
CA MET A 156 -1.58 -7.68 -1.05
C MET A 156 -1.16 -6.56 -0.11
N VAL A 157 -1.23 -5.30 -0.55
CA VAL A 157 -0.82 -4.15 0.27
C VAL A 157 -2.06 -3.52 0.90
N PHE A 158 -2.95 -2.94 0.11
CA PHE A 158 -4.14 -2.24 0.59
C PHE A 158 -5.15 -3.18 1.24
N ALA A 159 -5.43 -4.35 0.65
CA ALA A 159 -6.33 -5.34 1.26
C ALA A 159 -5.95 -5.73 2.71
N LYS A 160 -4.66 -5.63 3.06
CA LYS A 160 -4.15 -5.96 4.39
C LYS A 160 -4.02 -4.72 5.27
N GLU A 161 -3.43 -3.65 4.76
CA GLU A 161 -2.91 -2.54 5.55
C GLU A 161 -3.82 -1.29 5.52
N SER A 162 -4.80 -1.20 4.62
CA SER A 162 -5.73 -0.05 4.51
C SER A 162 -7.16 -0.44 4.88
N LYS A 163 -7.33 -1.12 6.02
CA LYS A 163 -8.65 -1.39 6.58
C LYS A 163 -9.14 -0.18 7.35
N GLU A 164 -10.25 0.38 6.91
CA GLU A 164 -10.95 1.45 7.62
C GLU A 164 -12.11 0.87 8.43
N PHE A 165 -12.31 1.40 9.63
CA PHE A 165 -13.44 1.05 10.48
C PHE A 165 -14.32 2.30 10.64
N PRO A 166 -15.65 2.17 10.61
CA PRO A 166 -16.56 3.31 10.68
C PRO A 166 -16.46 4.08 12.00
N TYR A 167 -15.95 3.42 13.04
CA TYR A 167 -15.76 4.01 14.36
C TYR A 167 -14.31 3.86 14.80
N LYS A 168 -13.70 4.99 15.16
CA LYS A 168 -12.39 5.00 15.79
C LYS A 168 -12.56 4.84 17.29
N LEU A 169 -12.12 3.70 17.83
CA LEU A 169 -11.97 3.55 19.28
C LEU A 169 -10.80 4.42 19.73
N SER A 170 -11.11 5.55 20.35
CA SER A 170 -10.14 6.47 20.92
C SER A 170 -10.44 6.64 22.39
N ALA A 171 -9.45 6.40 23.24
CA ALA A 171 -9.53 6.66 24.68
C ALA A 171 -8.42 7.66 25.04
N SER A 172 -8.80 8.78 25.65
CA SER A 172 -7.85 9.73 26.23
C SER A 172 -7.64 9.46 27.73
N GLY A 173 -6.59 10.03 28.33
CA GLY A 173 -6.41 9.96 29.78
C GLY A 173 -7.61 10.51 30.58
N TRP A 174 -8.34 11.48 30.00
CA TRP A 174 -9.57 12.03 30.57
C TRP A 174 -10.74 11.04 30.53
N ASP A 175 -10.73 10.08 29.59
CA ASP A 175 -11.77 9.05 29.48
C ASP A 175 -11.71 7.99 30.57
N LEU A 176 -10.55 7.84 31.24
CA LEU A 176 -10.33 6.91 32.35
C LEU A 176 -11.01 7.38 33.65
N GLY A 177 -11.14 8.71 33.84
CA GLY A 177 -11.76 9.29 35.04
C GLY A 177 -13.29 9.36 34.97
N LYS A 178 -13.90 9.11 33.81
CA LYS A 178 -15.35 9.22 33.63
C LYS A 178 -16.03 7.93 34.06
N LYS A 179 -16.97 8.01 35.00
CA LYS A 179 -17.83 6.89 35.40
C LYS A 179 -18.68 6.46 34.20
N LYS A 180 -18.42 5.27 33.65
CA LYS A 180 -19.12 4.67 32.50
C LYS A 180 -19.71 3.32 32.93
N SER A 181 -20.82 2.90 32.31
CA SER A 181 -21.45 1.59 32.56
C SER A 181 -20.48 0.44 32.24
N ASP A 182 -19.73 0.61 31.15
CA ASP A 182 -18.71 -0.34 30.71
C ASP A 182 -17.31 0.26 30.93
N PRO A 183 -16.43 -0.39 31.71
CA PRO A 183 -15.06 0.06 31.88
C PRO A 183 -14.30 0.01 30.56
N MET A 184 -13.72 1.14 30.15
CA MET A 184 -12.83 1.19 28.98
C MET A 184 -11.38 1.28 29.47
N THR A 185 -10.60 0.21 29.30
CA THR A 185 -9.16 0.22 29.55
C THR A 185 -8.43 0.91 28.41
N GLY A 186 -7.80 2.06 28.69
CA GLY A 186 -6.93 2.75 27.74
C GLY A 186 -5.57 2.07 27.64
N PHE A 187 -5.05 1.91 26.42
CA PHE A 187 -3.69 1.44 26.18
C PHE A 187 -2.75 2.64 26.01
N SER A 188 -2.05 3.06 27.06
CA SER A 188 -0.88 3.91 26.85
C SER A 188 0.23 3.04 26.27
N ARG A 189 0.59 3.27 25.01
CA ARG A 189 1.77 2.64 24.38
C ARG A 189 3.09 3.22 24.92
N THR A 190 3.05 3.81 26.11
CA THR A 190 4.18 4.37 26.85
C THR A 190 4.50 3.42 27.98
N ASN A 191 5.71 2.85 27.97
CA ASN A 191 6.25 2.12 29.11
C ASN A 191 6.64 3.13 30.19
N ASP A 192 5.64 3.70 30.85
CA ASP A 192 5.84 4.60 31.99
C ASP A 192 5.56 3.80 33.26
N SER A 193 6.57 3.09 33.74
CA SER A 193 6.55 2.33 34.99
C SER A 193 6.55 3.24 36.23
N ARG A 194 5.97 4.44 36.13
CA ARG A 194 5.75 5.35 37.25
C ARG A 194 4.25 5.39 37.53
N TYR A 195 3.84 4.72 38.60
CA TYR A 195 2.51 4.86 39.20
C TYR A 195 2.33 6.30 39.68
N ILE A 196 1.93 7.20 38.78
CA ILE A 196 1.39 8.50 39.12
C ILE A 196 -0.07 8.48 38.67
N LEU A 197 -0.88 7.68 39.36
CA LEU A 197 -2.32 7.91 39.35
C LEU A 197 -2.55 9.22 40.10
N PRO A 198 -3.27 10.20 39.52
CA PRO A 198 -3.71 11.36 40.28
C PRO A 198 -4.54 10.87 41.47
N LEU A 199 -4.03 11.08 42.68
CA LEU A 199 -4.80 10.85 43.90
C LEU A 199 -5.96 11.84 43.90
N GLY A 200 -7.16 11.33 43.65
CA GLY A 200 -8.42 12.05 43.83
C GLY A 200 -8.80 12.98 42.69
N ILE A 201 -9.32 12.42 41.60
CA ILE A 201 -10.35 13.11 40.83
C ILE A 201 -11.68 12.69 41.46
N LYS A 202 -12.34 13.64 42.14
CA LYS A 202 -13.75 13.54 42.50
C LYS A 202 -14.62 13.84 41.30
#